data_AF-A0A924CEZ1-F1
#
_entry.id   AF-A0A924CEZ1-F1
#
_cell.length_a   1.000
_cell.length_b   1.000
_cell.length_c   1.000
_cell.angle_alpha   90.00
_cell.angle_beta   90.00
_cell.angle_gamma   90.00
#
_symmetry.space_group_name_H-M   'P 1'
#
loop_
_entity.id
_entity.type
_entity.pdbx_description
1 polymer ?
#
loop_
_entity_poly.entity_id
_entity_poly.type
_entity_poly.pdbx_seq_one_letter_code
_entity_poly.pdbx_strand_id
1 'polypeptide(L)'
;GFNKERYISDTDLWLKLSTAYPVVKMTPGLVIWRQHPLQEYKYGNDNFSYLGLTYPMDMKYLSSNNCPLDKEEVKKIKTRLQWKHARDILSLAFKNKKLPLAYHFFMESDLSIRQLLNGLKSYNSVKNTF
;
A
#
# COMPACT_ATOMS: atom_id res chain seq x y z
N GLY A 1 9.69 -17.39 -5.99
CA GLY A 1 10.28 -16.46 -6.96
C GLY A 1 9.43 -15.21 -7.07
N PHE A 2 9.95 -14.19 -7.77
CA PHE A 2 9.28 -12.91 -7.99
C PHE A 2 7.97 -13.05 -8.78
N ASN A 3 6.99 -12.20 -8.47
CA ASN A 3 5.77 -12.05 -9.26
C ASN A 3 6.07 -11.25 -10.55
N LYS A 4 5.24 -11.44 -11.58
CA LYS A 4 5.33 -10.72 -12.86
C LYS A 4 4.68 -9.34 -12.81
N GLU A 5 3.99 -9.01 -11.71
CA GLU A 5 3.43 -7.69 -11.48
C GLU A 5 4.54 -6.64 -11.40
N ARG A 6 4.48 -5.67 -12.33
CA ARG A 6 5.44 -4.58 -12.39
C ARG A 6 5.35 -3.72 -11.13
N TYR A 7 6.46 -3.06 -10.79
CA TYR A 7 6.59 -2.07 -9.73
C TYR A 7 6.57 -2.60 -8.28
N ILE A 8 5.82 -3.66 -7.98
CA ILE A 8 5.64 -4.17 -6.59
C ILE A 8 6.28 -5.54 -6.32
N SER A 9 7.01 -6.11 -7.30
CA SER A 9 7.60 -7.45 -7.22
C SER A 9 8.48 -7.68 -5.99
N ASP A 10 9.25 -6.67 -5.59
CA ASP A 10 10.18 -6.75 -4.47
C ASP A 10 9.43 -6.80 -3.14
N THR A 11 8.45 -5.91 -2.97
CA THR A 11 7.57 -5.89 -1.79
C THR A 11 6.75 -7.17 -1.68
N ASP A 12 6.21 -7.67 -2.80
CA ASP A 12 5.49 -8.95 -2.85
C ASP A 12 6.38 -10.11 -2.38
N LEU A 13 7.63 -10.17 -2.86
CA LEU A 13 8.60 -11.17 -2.41
C LEU A 13 8.86 -11.06 -0.90
N TRP A 14 9.01 -9.86 -0.36
CA TRP A 14 9.26 -9.67 1.07
C TRP A 14 8.07 -10.08 1.94
N LEU A 15 6.85 -9.74 1.52
CA LEU A 15 5.64 -10.17 2.23
C LEU A 15 5.50 -11.70 2.17
N LYS A 16 5.79 -12.31 1.01
CA LYS A 16 5.80 -13.77 0.85
C LYS A 16 6.81 -14.46 1.75
N LEU A 17 8.03 -13.93 1.85
CA LEU A 17 9.04 -14.45 2.77
C LEU A 17 8.61 -14.30 4.23
N SER A 18 8.01 -13.17 4.58
CA SER A 18 7.48 -12.92 5.94
C SER A 18 6.37 -13.89 6.34
N THR A 19 5.60 -14.43 5.38
CA THR A 19 4.62 -15.49 5.67
C THR A 19 5.23 -16.89 5.84
N ALA A 20 6.48 -17.08 5.41
CA ALA A 20 7.15 -18.38 5.46
C ALA A 20 8.18 -18.47 6.61
N TYR A 21 8.74 -17.35 7.05
CA TYR A 21 9.80 -17.31 8.04
C TYR A 21 9.49 -16.27 9.14
N PRO A 22 9.69 -16.62 10.42
CA PRO A 22 9.39 -15.72 11.55
C PRO A 22 10.33 -14.51 11.64
N VAL A 23 11.50 -14.59 11.01
CA VAL A 23 12.49 -13.51 10.96
C VAL A 23 13.04 -13.41 9.54
N VAL A 24 12.82 -12.28 8.89
CA VAL A 24 13.44 -11.93 7.60
C VAL A 24 14.51 -10.87 7.87
N LYS A 25 15.79 -11.27 7.84
CA LYS A 25 16.91 -10.33 7.99
C LYS A 25 17.23 -9.69 6.64
N MET A 26 16.80 -8.45 6.45
CA MET A 26 17.28 -7.61 5.36
C MET A 26 18.64 -7.05 5.78
N THR A 27 19.73 -7.51 5.15
CA THR A 27 21.08 -7.03 5.48
C THR A 27 21.20 -5.55 5.11
N PRO A 28 21.45 -4.63 6.07
CA PRO A 28 21.70 -3.24 5.74
C PRO A 28 23.07 -3.17 5.05
N GLY A 29 23.05 -3.15 3.72
CA GLY A 29 24.22 -2.89 2.90
C GLY A 29 24.25 -1.43 2.47
N LEU A 30 25.43 -0.95 2.08
CA LEU A 30 25.54 0.30 1.33
C LEU A 30 24.84 0.10 -0.02
N VAL A 31 23.65 0.65 -0.16
CA VAL A 31 22.91 0.64 -1.44
C VAL A 31 23.04 2.02 -2.07
N ILE A 32 23.74 2.08 -3.21
CA ILE A 32 23.76 3.28 -4.05
C ILE A 32 22.49 3.25 -4.90
N TRP A 33 21.48 4.02 -4.49
CA TRP A 33 20.25 4.17 -5.26
C TRP A 33 20.49 5.09 -6.46
N ARG A 34 20.71 4.51 -7.63
CA ARG A 34 20.85 5.27 -8.88
C ARG A 34 19.49 5.76 -9.35
N GLN A 35 19.34 7.07 -9.51
CA GLN A 35 18.19 7.67 -10.16
C GLN A 35 18.49 7.90 -11.64
N HIS A 36 17.65 7.38 -12.53
CA HIS A 36 17.72 7.68 -13.96
C HIS A 36 16.33 7.97 -14.54
N PRO A 37 16.22 8.70 -15.67
CA PRO A 37 14.93 9.15 -16.19
C PRO A 37 13.95 8.02 -16.51
N LEU A 38 14.48 6.88 -16.96
CA LEU A 38 13.71 5.70 -17.36
C LEU A 38 13.49 4.70 -16.21
N GLN A 39 13.71 5.10 -14.96
CA GLN A 39 13.59 4.19 -13.83
C GLN A 39 12.12 3.81 -13.64
N GLU A 40 11.83 2.51 -13.53
CA GLU A 40 10.46 2.00 -13.35
C GLU A 40 9.75 2.61 -12.14
N TYR A 41 10.50 2.93 -11.09
CA TYR A 41 10.00 3.67 -9.94
C TYR A 41 9.32 5.00 -10.33
N LYS A 42 9.94 5.77 -11.23
CA LYS A 42 9.38 7.03 -11.71
C LYS A 42 8.10 6.79 -12.51
N TYR A 43 8.13 5.81 -13.43
CA TYR A 43 6.96 5.44 -14.22
C TYR A 43 5.78 4.96 -13.37
N GLY A 44 6.05 4.14 -12.35
CA GLY A 44 5.02 3.65 -11.44
C GLY A 44 4.37 4.78 -10.62
N ASN A 45 5.13 5.81 -10.25
CA ASN A 45 4.62 6.99 -9.57
C ASN A 45 3.81 7.89 -10.51
N ASP A 46 4.34 8.19 -11.69
CA ASP A 46 3.71 9.08 -12.67
C ASP A 46 2.37 8.52 -13.17
N ASN A 47 2.27 7.19 -13.28
CA ASN A 47 1.06 6.48 -13.71
C ASN A 47 0.17 6.00 -12.55
N PHE A 48 0.49 6.36 -11.30
CA PHE A 48 -0.29 5.96 -10.11
C PHE A 48 -0.43 4.44 -9.92
N SER A 49 0.42 3.63 -10.57
CA SER A 49 0.35 2.17 -10.52
C SER A 49 0.58 1.65 -9.09
N TYR A 50 1.44 2.31 -8.32
CA TYR A 50 1.64 1.97 -6.91
C TYR A 50 0.36 2.11 -6.08
N LEU A 51 -0.48 3.11 -6.34
CA LEU A 51 -1.73 3.31 -5.61
C LEU A 51 -2.68 2.12 -5.81
N GLY A 52 -2.82 1.67 -7.05
CA GLY A 52 -3.69 0.55 -7.40
C GLY A 52 -3.16 -0.82 -7.00
N LEU A 53 -1.84 -1.00 -6.99
CA LEU A 53 -1.23 -2.33 -6.76
C LEU A 53 -0.91 -2.60 -5.30
N THR A 54 -0.45 -1.60 -4.54
CA THR A 54 0.06 -1.84 -3.18
C THR A 54 -1.05 -2.17 -2.19
N TYR A 55 -2.18 -1.45 -2.24
CA TYR A 55 -3.28 -1.67 -1.30
C TYR A 55 -3.91 -3.06 -1.41
N PRO A 56 -4.28 -3.57 -2.61
CA PRO A 56 -4.79 -4.94 -2.75
C PRO A 56 -3.77 -6.00 -2.34
N MET A 57 -2.49 -5.80 -2.66
CA MET A 57 -1.41 -6.70 -2.24
C MET A 57 -1.33 -6.77 -0.71
N ASP A 58 -1.30 -5.63 -0.02
CA ASP A 58 -1.24 -5.60 1.44
C ASP A 58 -2.47 -6.28 2.06
N MET A 59 -3.67 -6.00 1.54
CA MET A 59 -4.92 -6.63 2.01
C MET A 59 -4.94 -8.14 1.79
N LYS A 60 -4.39 -8.62 0.67
CA LYS A 60 -4.23 -10.05 0.36
C LYS A 60 -3.33 -10.74 1.38
N TYR A 61 -2.16 -10.17 1.69
CA TYR A 61 -1.25 -10.78 2.66
C TYR A 61 -1.77 -10.71 4.09
N LEU A 62 -2.44 -9.62 4.49
CA LEU A 62 -3.09 -9.49 5.80
C LEU A 62 -4.33 -10.37 5.97
N SER A 63 -4.90 -10.88 4.88
CA SER A 63 -6.06 -11.79 4.91
C SER A 63 -5.67 -13.24 4.63
N SER A 64 -4.38 -13.51 4.42
CA SER A 64 -3.85 -14.86 4.23
C SER A 64 -3.87 -15.64 5.54
N ASN A 65 -4.17 -16.94 5.46
CA ASN A 65 -4.07 -17.86 6.61
C ASN A 65 -2.63 -17.98 7.13
N ASN A 66 -1.63 -17.62 6.32
CA ASN A 66 -0.21 -17.64 6.69
C ASN A 66 0.28 -16.29 7.23
N CYS A 67 -0.61 -15.35 7.54
CA CYS A 67 -0.21 -14.10 8.17
C CYS A 67 0.32 -14.39 9.59
N PRO A 68 1.57 -14.00 9.91
CA PRO A 68 2.16 -14.31 11.22
C PRO A 68 1.66 -13.40 12.35
N LEU A 69 0.87 -12.37 12.02
CA LEU A 69 0.38 -11.37 12.95
C LEU A 69 -0.91 -11.83 13.63
N ASP A 70 -1.15 -11.33 14.84
CA ASP A 70 -2.39 -11.61 15.54
C ASP A 70 -3.58 -10.81 14.96
N LYS A 71 -4.80 -11.16 15.38
CA LYS A 71 -6.02 -10.51 14.87
C LYS A 71 -6.11 -9.03 15.22
N GLU A 72 -5.56 -8.61 16.35
CA GLU A 72 -5.57 -7.21 16.78
C GLU A 72 -4.58 -6.39 15.96
N GLU A 73 -3.36 -6.88 15.78
CA GLU A 73 -2.33 -6.32 14.92
C GLU A 73 -2.80 -6.19 13.47
N VAL A 74 -3.40 -7.26 12.93
CA VAL A 74 -3.99 -7.24 11.58
C VAL A 74 -5.07 -6.15 11.50
N LYS A 75 -5.95 -6.04 12.48
CA LYS A 75 -7.01 -5.00 12.50
C LYS A 75 -6.42 -3.59 12.54
N LYS A 76 -5.40 -3.37 13.37
CA LYS A 76 -4.67 -2.10 13.50
C LYS A 76 -4.02 -1.69 12.18
N ILE A 77 -3.27 -2.60 11.57
CA ILE A 77 -2.58 -2.37 10.30
C ILE A 77 -3.60 -2.15 9.17
N LYS A 78 -4.67 -2.97 9.10
CA LYS A 78 -5.74 -2.79 8.11
C LYS A 78 -6.37 -1.40 8.21
N THR A 79 -6.68 -0.95 9.43
CA THR A 79 -7.25 0.39 9.66
C THR A 79 -6.30 1.50 9.18
N ARG A 80 -5.00 1.33 9.45
CA ARG A 80 -3.95 2.25 8.98
C ARG A 80 -3.84 2.30 7.46
N LEU A 81 -3.82 1.14 6.81
CA LEU A 81 -3.72 1.03 5.35
C LEU A 81 -4.97 1.56 4.66
N GLN A 82 -6.15 1.30 5.18
CA GLN A 82 -7.41 1.86 4.70
C GLN A 82 -7.40 3.39 4.77
N TRP A 83 -6.98 3.96 5.91
CA TRP A 83 -6.86 5.42 6.06
C TRP A 83 -5.84 6.01 5.08
N LYS A 84 -4.67 5.36 4.91
CA LYS A 84 -3.64 5.80 3.96
C LYS A 84 -4.17 5.78 2.52
N HIS A 85 -4.76 4.66 2.10
CA HIS A 85 -5.30 4.49 0.75
C HIS A 85 -6.44 5.49 0.47
N ALA A 86 -7.35 5.69 1.43
CA ALA A 86 -8.39 6.72 1.35
C ALA A 86 -7.79 8.13 1.17
N ARG A 87 -6.74 8.46 1.94
CA ARG A 87 -6.04 9.75 1.80
C ARG A 87 -5.39 9.89 0.42
N ASP A 88 -4.77 8.83 -0.09
CA ASP A 88 -4.11 8.85 -1.39
C ASP A 88 -5.12 9.01 -2.54
N ILE A 89 -6.29 8.34 -2.47
CA ILE A 89 -7.42 8.54 -3.40
C ILE A 89 -7.92 9.99 -3.35
N LEU A 90 -8.13 10.56 -2.16
CA LEU A 90 -8.57 11.95 -2.03
C LEU A 90 -7.52 12.93 -2.54
N SER A 91 -6.24 12.65 -2.32
CA SER A 91 -5.14 13.44 -2.88
C SER A 91 -5.16 13.39 -4.41
N LEU A 92 -5.38 12.22 -5.00
CA LEU A 92 -5.50 12.04 -6.44
C LEU A 92 -6.67 12.85 -7.02
N ALA A 93 -7.82 12.84 -6.33
CA ALA A 93 -9.01 13.59 -6.70
C ALA A 93 -8.76 15.11 -6.64
N PHE A 94 -8.29 15.63 -5.51
CA PHE A 94 -8.29 17.08 -5.24
C PHE A 94 -6.97 17.78 -5.57
N LYS A 95 -5.82 17.14 -5.33
CA LYS A 95 -4.50 17.74 -5.61
C LYS A 95 -4.05 17.49 -7.04
N ASN A 96 -4.18 16.26 -7.52
CA ASN A 96 -3.80 15.89 -8.87
C ASN A 96 -4.92 16.12 -9.90
N LYS A 97 -6.13 16.47 -9.45
CA LYS A 97 -7.31 16.77 -10.28
C LYS A 97 -7.73 15.62 -11.21
N LYS A 98 -7.44 14.37 -10.82
CA LYS A 98 -7.77 13.15 -11.59
C LYS A 98 -8.99 12.44 -11.02
N LEU A 99 -10.16 13.10 -11.05
CA LEU A 99 -11.40 12.57 -10.49
C LEU A 99 -11.82 11.20 -11.05
N PRO A 100 -11.80 10.94 -12.39
CA PRO A 100 -12.19 9.63 -12.91
C PRO A 100 -11.30 8.50 -12.42
N LEU A 101 -9.99 8.75 -12.32
CA LEU A 101 -9.03 7.77 -11.85
C LEU A 101 -9.15 7.54 -10.33
N ALA A 102 -9.41 8.58 -9.55
CA ALA A 102 -9.69 8.45 -8.12
C ALA A 102 -10.99 7.65 -7.88
N TYR A 103 -12.03 7.88 -8.70
CA TYR A 103 -13.26 7.10 -8.65
C TYR A 103 -13.00 5.63 -9.00
N HIS A 104 -12.21 5.35 -10.04
CA HIS A 104 -11.81 3.99 -10.40
C HIS A 104 -11.13 3.27 -9.22
N PHE A 105 -10.11 3.87 -8.60
CA PHE A 105 -9.44 3.26 -7.45
C PHE A 105 -10.35 3.12 -6.23
N PHE A 106 -11.29 4.04 -6.02
CA PHE A 106 -12.28 3.88 -4.97
C PHE A 106 -13.20 2.69 -5.23
N MET A 107 -13.68 2.51 -6.46
CA MET A 107 -14.54 1.40 -6.84
C MET A 107 -13.83 0.04 -6.83
N GLU A 108 -12.53 0.01 -7.17
CA GLU A 108 -11.70 -1.19 -7.03
C GLU A 108 -11.34 -1.50 -5.58
N SER A 109 -11.40 -0.50 -4.69
CA SER A 109 -11.15 -0.68 -3.27
C SER A 109 -12.41 -1.15 -2.54
N ASP A 110 -12.26 -2.05 -1.58
CA ASP A 110 -13.35 -2.43 -0.66
C ASP A 110 -13.65 -1.34 0.41
N LEU A 111 -13.32 -0.08 0.13
CA LEU A 111 -13.52 1.02 1.08
C LEU A 111 -14.97 1.50 1.06
N SER A 112 -15.56 1.62 2.25
CA SER A 112 -16.81 2.35 2.42
C SER A 112 -16.60 3.86 2.28
N ILE A 113 -17.68 4.58 1.95
CA ILE A 113 -17.68 6.05 1.91
C ILE A 113 -17.20 6.66 3.23
N ARG A 114 -17.56 6.04 4.37
CA ARG A 114 -17.08 6.49 5.70
C ARG A 114 -15.56 6.36 5.84
N GLN A 115 -14.99 5.25 5.37
CA GLN A 115 -13.53 5.05 5.37
C GLN A 115 -12.84 6.00 4.40
N LEU A 116 -13.43 6.28 3.24
CA LEU A 116 -12.91 7.28 2.31
C LEU A 116 -12.82 8.66 3.00
N LEU A 117 -13.90 9.10 3.67
CA LEU A 117 -13.93 10.38 4.38
C LEU A 117 -12.92 10.44 5.55
N ASN A 118 -12.60 9.31 6.18
CA ASN A 118 -11.54 9.27 7.20
C ASN A 118 -10.17 9.68 6.63
N GLY A 119 -9.94 9.54 5.33
CA GLY A 119 -8.72 10.00 4.65
C GLY A 119 -8.50 11.52 4.74
N LEU A 120 -9.51 12.32 5.09
CA LEU A 120 -9.35 13.76 5.35
C LEU A 120 -8.72 14.03 6.72
N LYS A 121 -8.93 13.16 7.72
CA LYS A 121 -8.41 13.34 9.08
C LYS A 121 -6.89 13.32 9.09
N SER A 122 -6.27 14.17 9.89
CA SER A 122 -4.80 14.23 10.01
C SER A 122 -4.25 12.95 10.66
N TYR A 123 -2.98 12.62 10.41
CA TYR A 123 -2.33 11.45 11.02
C TYR A 123 -2.41 11.50 12.55
N ASN A 124 -2.15 12.66 13.15
CA ASN A 124 -2.20 12.86 14.59
C ASN A 124 -3.57 12.58 15.20
N SER A 125 -4.65 12.82 14.45
CA SER A 125 -6.02 12.55 14.90
C SER A 125 -6.37 11.06 14.88
N VAL A 126 -5.72 10.26 14.03
CA VAL A 126 -6.08 8.85 13.80
C VAL A 126 -5.03 7.88 14.37
N LYS A 127 -3.86 8.38 14.79
CA LYS A 127 -2.77 7.54 15.32
C LYS A 127 -3.17 6.65 16.50
N ASN A 128 -4.12 7.09 17.32
CA ASN A 128 -4.63 6.34 18.49
C ASN A 128 -5.76 5.37 18.12
N THR A 129 -6.23 5.41 16.88
CA THR A 129 -7.25 4.50 16.32
C THR A 129 -6.63 3.27 15.68
N PHE A 130 -5.32 3.34 15.41
CA PHE A 130 -4.49 2.22 14.95
C PHE A 130 -3.91 1.43 16.12
#